data_AF-A0A9W4KFP5-F1
#
_entry.id   AF-A0A9W4KFP5-F1
#
_cell.length_a   1.000
_cell.length_b   1.000
_cell.length_c   1.000
_cell.angle_alpha   90.00
_cell.angle_beta   90.00
_cell.angle_gamma   90.00
#
_symmetry.space_group_name_H-M   'P 1'
#
loop_
_entity.id
_entity.type
_entity.pdbx_description
1 polymer ?
#
loop_
_entity_poly.entity_id
_entity_poly.type
_entity_poly.pdbx_seq_one_letter_code
_entity_poly.pdbx_strand_id
1 'polypeptide(L)'
;MWSIPVILSLLIAPLSPVAAKGHQKSCVIKSGGSNVTDDAPAILKAFKDCGQNGRIVFEPKTYYVNSVMNISWLENVDIDVRGTLLWSNDIPYWLNNSMDVGYQNQSTALIIGGNNVRINGYEKGTFDGNGDYWYQWISEQPNTSNYPGRPHGVTFDKLTNSVIRSLTFLRSQMWYVRNRILVSKTPPCGLCLLTANLQRTMSTINSHNVLLDSILVNNTGNWAQSSNTDGADTIRSSHIAFNNWTVYNGDDSLSMKANSTDITITNCKFYDGLGIAMGSIGQYNDQFETIERITVENVEYDNTLHAVSDRRDTDTI
;
A
#
# COMPACT_ATOMS: atom_id res chain seq x y z
N MET A 1 -0.05 14.89 -71.09
CA MET A 1 0.01 14.90 -69.62
C MET A 1 -1.41 14.92 -69.07
N TRP A 2 -1.90 13.80 -68.57
CA TRP A 2 -3.24 13.68 -67.97
C TRP A 2 -3.05 13.59 -66.46
N SER A 3 -3.61 14.54 -65.71
CA SER A 3 -3.57 14.54 -64.25
C SER A 3 -4.87 13.94 -63.72
N ILE A 4 -4.76 12.81 -63.01
CA ILE A 4 -5.88 12.17 -62.30
C ILE A 4 -5.94 12.77 -60.89
N PRO A 5 -7.09 13.30 -60.43
CA PRO A 5 -7.21 13.73 -59.04
C PRO A 5 -7.49 12.49 -58.16
N VAL A 6 -6.62 12.26 -57.17
CA VAL A 6 -6.85 11.27 -56.12
C VAL A 6 -7.81 11.89 -55.09
N ILE A 7 -9.06 11.42 -55.06
CA ILE A 7 -10.01 11.76 -54.00
C ILE A 7 -9.66 10.89 -52.79
N LEU A 8 -9.03 11.49 -51.80
CA LEU A 8 -8.77 10.86 -50.51
C LEU A 8 -10.07 10.85 -49.68
N SER A 9 -10.82 9.76 -49.73
CA SER A 9 -11.98 9.56 -48.86
C SER A 9 -11.51 9.29 -47.43
N LEU A 10 -11.56 10.30 -46.57
CA LEU A 10 -11.46 10.09 -45.11
C LEU A 10 -12.69 9.31 -44.64
N LEU A 11 -12.51 8.01 -44.40
CA LEU A 11 -13.43 7.22 -43.58
C LEU A 11 -13.27 7.66 -42.13
N ILE A 12 -14.06 8.64 -41.71
CA ILE A 12 -14.26 8.94 -40.28
C ILE A 12 -15.15 7.84 -39.73
N ALA A 13 -14.55 6.83 -39.09
CA ALA A 13 -15.30 5.89 -38.27
C ALA A 13 -15.92 6.66 -37.10
N PRO A 14 -17.24 6.60 -36.87
CA PRO A 14 -17.82 7.23 -35.70
C PRO A 14 -17.30 6.50 -34.46
N LEU A 15 -16.59 7.24 -33.61
CA LEU A 15 -16.33 6.84 -32.22
C LEU A 15 -17.68 6.78 -31.53
N SER A 16 -18.30 5.60 -31.54
CA SER A 16 -19.42 5.31 -30.67
C SER A 16 -18.95 5.50 -29.23
N PRO A 17 -19.58 6.38 -28.43
CA PRO A 17 -19.26 6.46 -27.02
C PRO A 17 -19.61 5.10 -26.42
N VAL A 18 -18.60 4.38 -25.93
CA VAL A 18 -18.83 3.23 -25.06
C VAL A 18 -19.55 3.78 -23.84
N ALA A 19 -20.89 3.66 -23.83
CA ALA A 19 -21.69 4.01 -22.68
C ALA A 19 -21.13 3.22 -21.49
N ALA A 20 -20.64 3.93 -20.47
CA ALA A 20 -20.27 3.31 -19.22
C ALA A 20 -21.49 2.53 -18.73
N LYS A 21 -21.41 1.19 -18.74
CA LYS A 21 -22.45 0.35 -18.14
C LYS A 21 -22.54 0.77 -16.67
N GLY A 22 -23.64 1.41 -16.30
CA GLY A 22 -23.91 1.73 -14.90
C GLY A 22 -23.90 0.46 -14.05
N HIS A 23 -23.40 0.56 -12.82
CA HIS A 23 -23.40 -0.55 -11.87
C HIS A 23 -24.79 -1.10 -11.62
N GLN A 24 -24.91 -2.42 -11.51
CA GLN A 24 -26.20 -3.07 -11.26
C GLN A 24 -26.66 -2.93 -9.80
N LYS A 25 -25.72 -2.74 -8.87
CA LYS A 25 -26.00 -2.65 -7.43
C LYS A 25 -25.10 -1.62 -6.77
N SER A 26 -25.63 -0.93 -5.75
CA SER A 26 -24.87 0.02 -4.93
C SER A 26 -25.14 -0.25 -3.46
N CYS A 27 -24.09 -0.44 -2.67
CA CYS A 27 -24.15 -0.66 -1.23
C CYS A 27 -23.51 0.54 -0.50
N VAL A 28 -24.33 1.25 0.27
CA VAL A 28 -23.86 2.32 1.17
C VAL A 28 -23.63 1.72 2.54
N ILE A 29 -22.41 1.82 3.06
CA ILE A 29 -22.02 1.22 4.34
C ILE A 29 -22.48 2.13 5.47
N LYS A 30 -23.27 1.59 6.39
CA LYS A 30 -23.65 2.29 7.62
C LYS A 30 -22.54 2.15 8.65
N SER A 31 -22.04 3.27 9.17
CA SER A 31 -21.12 3.30 10.32
C SER A 31 -21.89 3.07 11.63
N GLY A 32 -21.30 2.31 12.54
CA GLY A 32 -21.75 2.08 13.90
C GLY A 32 -21.55 3.28 14.83
N GLY A 33 -20.78 4.29 14.40
CA GLY A 33 -20.68 5.60 15.03
C GLY A 33 -19.86 5.68 16.32
N SER A 34 -19.29 4.57 16.80
CA SER A 34 -18.40 4.56 17.97
C SER A 34 -17.43 3.38 17.94
N ASN A 35 -16.32 3.49 18.67
CA ASN A 35 -15.31 2.44 18.80
C ASN A 35 -15.80 1.16 19.52
N VAL A 36 -16.96 1.20 20.17
CA VAL A 36 -17.60 0.03 20.81
C VAL A 36 -18.18 -0.92 19.76
N THR A 37 -18.54 -0.40 18.58
CA THR A 37 -19.09 -1.21 17.48
C THR A 37 -18.02 -1.43 16.42
N ASP A 38 -17.73 -2.70 16.13
CA ASP A 38 -16.88 -3.06 14.99
C ASP A 38 -17.66 -2.95 13.68
N ASP A 39 -17.20 -2.10 12.77
CA ASP A 39 -17.79 -1.88 11.45
C ASP A 39 -17.30 -2.89 10.40
N ALA A 40 -16.23 -3.64 10.67
CA ALA A 40 -15.68 -4.61 9.72
C ALA A 40 -16.72 -5.64 9.22
N PRO A 41 -17.60 -6.23 10.06
CA PRO A 41 -18.66 -7.12 9.58
C PRO A 41 -19.65 -6.45 8.61
N ALA A 42 -20.01 -5.19 8.86
CA ALA A 42 -20.92 -4.44 8.00
C ALA A 42 -20.24 -4.09 6.66
N ILE A 43 -18.96 -3.74 6.70
CA ILE A 43 -18.12 -3.52 5.51
C ILE A 43 -18.04 -4.80 4.68
N LEU A 44 -17.63 -5.92 5.27
CA LEU A 44 -17.54 -7.23 4.60
C LEU A 44 -18.87 -7.65 3.98
N LYS A 45 -19.99 -7.40 4.67
CA LYS A 45 -21.33 -7.67 4.12
C LYS A 45 -21.60 -6.83 2.87
N ALA A 46 -21.31 -5.53 2.88
CA ALA A 46 -21.50 -4.68 1.71
C ALA A 46 -20.67 -5.16 0.51
N PHE A 47 -19.42 -5.55 0.75
CA PHE A 47 -18.56 -6.13 -0.27
C PHE A 47 -19.05 -7.49 -0.77
N LYS A 48 -19.66 -8.32 0.09
CA LYS A 48 -20.30 -9.56 -0.33
C LYS A 48 -21.50 -9.31 -1.24
N ASP A 49 -22.29 -8.29 -0.93
CA ASP A 49 -23.54 -7.99 -1.64
C ASP A 49 -23.32 -7.24 -2.98
N CYS A 50 -22.29 -6.39 -3.04
CA CYS A 50 -22.01 -5.48 -4.16
C CYS A 50 -20.59 -5.59 -4.74
N GLY A 51 -19.82 -6.63 -4.38
CA GLY A 51 -18.44 -6.84 -4.84
C GLY A 51 -18.28 -7.39 -6.26
N GLN A 52 -19.37 -7.50 -7.03
CA GLN A 52 -19.35 -7.88 -8.44
C GLN A 52 -20.25 -6.94 -9.23
N ASN A 53 -19.69 -6.27 -10.26
CA ASN A 53 -20.41 -5.33 -11.12
C ASN A 53 -21.22 -4.29 -10.33
N GLY A 54 -20.61 -3.77 -9.26
CA GLY A 54 -21.29 -3.01 -8.23
C GLY A 54 -20.50 -1.82 -7.73
N ARG A 55 -21.15 -1.04 -6.87
CA ARG A 55 -20.59 0.14 -6.22
C ARG A 55 -20.66 0.02 -4.71
N ILE A 56 -19.57 0.33 -4.03
CA ILE A 56 -19.48 0.42 -2.58
C ILE A 56 -19.27 1.89 -2.21
N VAL A 57 -20.00 2.38 -1.22
CA VAL A 57 -19.89 3.78 -0.77
C VAL A 57 -19.69 3.84 0.73
N PHE A 58 -18.54 4.35 1.15
CA PHE A 58 -18.31 4.86 2.49
C PHE A 58 -18.72 6.34 2.52
N GLU A 59 -19.69 6.68 3.37
CA GLU A 59 -20.12 8.04 3.63
C GLU A 59 -19.03 8.84 4.38
N PRO A 60 -19.10 10.18 4.44
CA PRO A 60 -18.17 11.01 5.22
C PRO A 60 -18.40 10.85 6.73
N LYS A 61 -18.09 9.66 7.24
CA LYS A 61 -18.20 9.22 8.64
C LYS A 61 -16.92 8.47 9.02
N THR A 62 -16.73 8.28 10.32
CA THR A 62 -15.71 7.37 10.83
C THR A 62 -16.28 5.96 10.93
N TYR A 63 -15.56 4.99 10.40
CA TYR A 63 -15.84 3.56 10.49
C TYR A 63 -14.79 2.94 11.41
N TYR A 64 -15.21 2.34 12.50
CA TYR A 64 -14.32 1.77 13.51
C TYR A 64 -14.02 0.31 13.15
N VAL A 65 -12.78 0.04 12.74
CA VAL A 65 -12.34 -1.28 12.27
C VAL A 65 -11.63 -1.98 13.42
N ASN A 66 -12.29 -2.98 14.01
CA ASN A 66 -11.75 -3.72 15.15
C ASN A 66 -11.41 -5.17 14.78
N SER A 67 -11.65 -5.59 13.53
CA SER A 67 -11.27 -6.92 13.04
C SER A 67 -10.72 -6.90 11.62
N VAL A 68 -9.93 -7.93 11.29
CA VAL A 68 -9.32 -8.12 9.97
C VAL A 68 -10.37 -8.26 8.87
N MET A 69 -10.05 -7.77 7.67
CA MET A 69 -10.93 -7.85 6.52
C MET A 69 -10.20 -8.43 5.31
N ASN A 70 -10.68 -9.57 4.80
CA ASN A 70 -10.23 -10.12 3.53
C ASN A 70 -11.29 -9.85 2.45
N ILE A 71 -10.94 -9.10 1.41
CA ILE A 71 -11.80 -8.71 0.29
C ILE A 71 -11.03 -8.94 -1.02
N SER A 72 -10.69 -10.19 -1.31
CA SER A 72 -9.76 -10.57 -2.39
C SER A 72 -10.42 -11.01 -3.71
N TRP A 73 -11.74 -10.85 -3.85
CA TRP A 73 -12.54 -11.47 -4.93
C TRP A 73 -13.33 -10.48 -5.81
N LEU A 74 -12.95 -9.19 -5.80
CA LEU A 74 -13.73 -8.17 -6.47
C LEU A 74 -13.66 -8.29 -8.00
N GLU A 75 -14.77 -7.99 -8.66
CA GLU A 75 -14.84 -7.98 -10.13
C GLU A 75 -15.65 -6.79 -10.62
N ASN A 76 -15.00 -5.88 -11.36
CA ASN A 76 -15.63 -4.67 -11.88
C ASN A 76 -16.39 -3.87 -10.81
N VAL A 77 -15.67 -3.31 -9.84
CA VAL A 77 -16.26 -2.62 -8.68
C VAL A 77 -15.75 -1.20 -8.57
N ASP A 78 -16.67 -0.25 -8.31
CA ASP A 78 -16.30 1.10 -7.86
C ASP A 78 -16.42 1.21 -6.34
N ILE A 79 -15.39 1.72 -5.68
CA ILE A 79 -15.34 1.90 -4.23
C ILE A 79 -15.10 3.37 -3.93
N ASP A 80 -16.12 4.04 -3.42
CA ASP A 80 -16.04 5.44 -3.00
C ASP A 80 -15.75 5.52 -1.51
N VAL A 81 -14.57 6.02 -1.16
CA VAL A 81 -14.18 6.23 0.24
C VAL A 81 -14.27 7.71 0.56
N ARG A 82 -15.34 8.18 1.19
CA ARG A 82 -15.50 9.60 1.55
C ARG A 82 -15.30 9.91 3.02
N GLY A 83 -15.07 8.87 3.83
CA GLY A 83 -14.89 8.95 5.27
C GLY A 83 -13.57 8.36 5.73
N THR A 84 -13.48 8.07 7.02
CA THR A 84 -12.28 7.53 7.65
C THR A 84 -12.53 6.10 8.10
N LEU A 85 -11.69 5.16 7.67
CA LEU A 85 -11.58 3.87 8.33
C LEU A 85 -10.53 4.03 9.41
N LEU A 86 -10.91 3.86 10.67
CA LEU A 86 -10.04 4.01 11.83
C LEU A 86 -9.85 2.64 12.47
N TRP A 87 -8.62 2.14 12.48
CA TRP A 87 -8.33 0.86 13.10
C TRP A 87 -8.25 1.00 14.62
N SER A 88 -8.69 -0.04 15.34
CA SER A 88 -8.56 -0.12 16.79
C SER A 88 -7.10 -0.10 17.23
N ASN A 89 -6.86 0.36 18.46
CA ASN A 89 -5.56 0.27 19.13
C ASN A 89 -5.41 -1.00 19.98
N ASP A 90 -6.18 -2.05 19.70
CA ASP A 90 -6.06 -3.35 20.37
C ASP A 90 -4.86 -4.13 19.80
N ILE A 91 -3.65 -3.74 20.24
CA ILE A 91 -2.39 -4.32 19.79
C ILE A 91 -2.38 -5.85 19.97
N PRO A 92 -2.76 -6.42 21.13
CA PRO A 92 -2.83 -7.88 21.30
C PRO A 92 -3.73 -8.57 20.26
N TYR A 93 -4.90 -8.00 19.95
CA TYR A 93 -5.78 -8.54 18.91
C TYR A 93 -5.05 -8.58 17.56
N TRP A 94 -4.48 -7.45 17.12
CA TRP A 94 -3.84 -7.36 15.82
C TRP A 94 -2.63 -8.31 15.69
N LEU A 95 -1.79 -8.41 16.72
CA LEU A 95 -0.67 -9.35 16.73
C LEU A 95 -1.11 -10.81 16.56
N ASN A 96 -2.30 -11.17 17.06
CA ASN A 96 -2.80 -12.55 17.04
C ASN A 96 -3.74 -12.87 15.87
N ASN A 97 -4.29 -11.86 15.19
CA ASN A 97 -5.35 -12.07 14.19
C ASN A 97 -5.01 -11.55 12.79
N SER A 98 -3.92 -10.78 12.64
CA SER A 98 -3.49 -10.27 11.32
C SER A 98 -3.19 -11.40 10.35
N MET A 99 -3.52 -11.19 9.08
CA MET A 99 -3.50 -12.23 8.05
C MET A 99 -2.13 -12.31 7.37
N ASP A 100 -1.60 -13.51 7.17
CA ASP A 100 -0.34 -13.73 6.44
C ASP A 100 -0.43 -13.23 4.99
N VAL A 101 0.62 -12.55 4.52
CA VAL A 101 0.74 -12.04 3.15
C VAL A 101 1.65 -12.90 2.26
N GLY A 102 2.24 -13.97 2.78
CA GLY A 102 3.00 -14.96 2.01
C GLY A 102 4.39 -14.49 1.55
N TYR A 103 4.95 -13.50 2.25
CA TYR A 103 6.32 -12.99 2.06
C TYR A 103 6.88 -12.49 3.39
N GLN A 104 8.13 -12.84 3.70
CA GLN A 104 8.88 -12.36 4.88
C GLN A 104 8.15 -12.48 6.23
N ASN A 105 7.28 -13.48 6.40
CA ASN A 105 6.49 -13.70 7.62
C ASN A 105 5.73 -12.44 8.09
N GLN A 106 5.30 -11.62 7.13
CA GLN A 106 4.53 -10.41 7.38
C GLN A 106 3.03 -10.71 7.44
N SER A 107 2.31 -9.81 8.09
CA SER A 107 0.86 -9.89 8.20
C SER A 107 0.19 -8.59 7.74
N THR A 108 -1.13 -8.59 7.60
CA THR A 108 -1.91 -7.41 7.21
C THR A 108 -3.28 -7.37 7.88
N ALA A 109 -3.81 -6.16 8.06
CA ALA A 109 -5.13 -5.93 8.63
C ALA A 109 -6.26 -5.98 7.59
N LEU A 110 -5.97 -5.57 6.34
CA LEU A 110 -6.94 -5.48 5.26
C LEU A 110 -6.33 -5.99 3.95
N ILE A 111 -6.98 -6.96 3.31
CA ILE A 111 -6.65 -7.40 1.95
C ILE A 111 -7.74 -6.90 1.00
N ILE A 112 -7.33 -6.24 -0.08
CA ILE A 112 -8.22 -5.90 -1.22
C ILE A 112 -7.63 -6.51 -2.48
N GLY A 113 -8.42 -7.26 -3.23
CA GLY A 113 -7.99 -7.97 -4.43
C GLY A 113 -9.11 -8.18 -5.44
N GLY A 114 -8.74 -8.51 -6.68
CA GLY A 114 -9.71 -8.65 -7.77
C GLY A 114 -9.28 -8.03 -9.09
N ASN A 115 -10.21 -7.98 -10.04
CA ASN A 115 -9.99 -7.40 -11.36
C ASN A 115 -10.90 -6.20 -11.59
N ASN A 116 -10.35 -5.18 -12.24
CA ASN A 116 -11.08 -3.98 -12.63
C ASN A 116 -11.73 -3.25 -11.43
N VAL A 117 -10.96 -3.12 -10.35
CA VAL A 117 -11.35 -2.45 -9.11
C VAL A 117 -10.93 -0.99 -9.16
N ARG A 118 -11.86 -0.06 -8.87
CA ARG A 118 -11.61 1.38 -8.91
C ARG A 118 -11.93 2.00 -7.55
N ILE A 119 -10.89 2.34 -6.80
CA ILE A 119 -11.01 2.97 -5.48
C ILE A 119 -10.75 4.47 -5.61
N ASN A 120 -11.67 5.28 -5.10
CA ASN A 120 -11.52 6.73 -5.09
C ASN A 120 -11.78 7.30 -3.69
N GLY A 121 -10.77 7.95 -3.12
CA GLY A 121 -10.87 8.62 -1.83
C GLY A 121 -11.44 10.03 -1.88
N TYR A 122 -11.62 10.64 -3.07
CA TYR A 122 -12.13 12.02 -3.20
C TYR A 122 -11.40 13.04 -2.31
N GLU A 123 -10.09 12.82 -2.06
CA GLU A 123 -9.23 13.66 -1.22
C GLU A 123 -9.66 13.74 0.26
N LYS A 124 -10.62 12.90 0.67
CA LYS A 124 -11.17 12.84 2.04
C LYS A 124 -11.04 11.46 2.65
N GLY A 125 -11.07 10.43 1.80
CA GLY A 125 -10.96 9.03 2.16
C GLY A 125 -9.66 8.77 2.89
N THR A 126 -9.76 8.38 4.16
CA THR A 126 -8.61 8.23 5.05
C THR A 126 -8.59 6.84 5.65
N PHE A 127 -7.45 6.17 5.57
CA PHE A 127 -7.19 4.93 6.28
C PHE A 127 -6.25 5.27 7.45
N ASP A 128 -6.79 5.36 8.66
CA ASP A 128 -6.06 5.76 9.87
C ASP A 128 -5.71 4.53 10.71
N GLY A 129 -4.43 4.16 10.75
CA GLY A 129 -3.95 3.02 11.51
C GLY A 129 -3.89 3.26 13.02
N ASN A 130 -4.13 4.48 13.50
CA ASN A 130 -4.00 4.83 14.92
C ASN A 130 -2.57 4.58 15.45
N GLY A 131 -1.57 4.86 14.60
CA GLY A 131 -0.18 4.45 14.76
C GLY A 131 0.56 4.97 15.99
N ASP A 132 0.15 6.09 16.59
CA ASP A 132 0.86 6.62 17.77
C ASP A 132 0.92 5.61 18.93
N TYR A 133 -0.17 4.85 19.14
CA TYR A 133 -0.21 3.77 20.14
C TYR A 133 0.78 2.65 19.82
N TRP A 134 0.91 2.31 18.55
CA TRP A 134 1.88 1.32 18.07
C TRP A 134 3.31 1.79 18.26
N TYR A 135 3.60 3.04 17.87
CA TYR A 135 4.91 3.67 17.97
C TYR A 135 5.37 3.76 19.43
N GLN A 136 4.47 4.10 20.36
CA GLN A 136 4.79 4.07 21.78
C GLN A 136 5.03 2.65 22.27
N TRP A 137 4.06 1.75 22.05
CA TRP A 137 4.11 0.40 22.60
C TRP A 137 5.36 -0.35 22.15
N ILE A 138 5.74 -0.23 20.87
CA ILE A 138 6.90 -0.91 20.33
C ILE A 138 8.23 -0.33 20.86
N SER A 139 8.27 0.96 21.21
CA SER A 139 9.45 1.62 21.79
C SER A 139 9.86 1.06 23.16
N GLU A 140 8.92 0.39 23.82
CA GLU A 140 9.05 -0.23 25.14
C GLU A 140 9.41 -1.72 25.04
N GLN A 141 9.39 -2.32 23.84
CA GLN A 141 9.71 -3.74 23.65
C GLN A 141 11.22 -4.00 23.56
N PRO A 142 11.70 -5.19 23.98
CA PRO A 142 13.13 -5.56 23.87
C PRO A 142 13.64 -5.63 22.42
N ASN A 143 12.79 -6.05 21.48
CA ASN A 143 13.08 -6.06 20.06
C ASN A 143 12.11 -5.10 19.35
N THR A 144 12.56 -3.86 19.13
CA THR A 144 11.73 -2.80 18.53
C THR A 144 11.63 -2.95 17.01
N SER A 145 12.68 -3.48 16.38
CA SER A 145 12.80 -3.57 14.92
C SER A 145 12.09 -4.79 14.36
N ASN A 146 12.35 -6.02 14.81
CA ASN A 146 11.80 -7.22 14.15
C ASN A 146 10.69 -7.90 14.95
N TYR A 147 9.74 -7.14 15.49
CA TYR A 147 8.62 -7.72 16.25
C TYR A 147 7.61 -8.39 15.30
N PRO A 148 7.37 -9.70 15.44
CA PRO A 148 6.52 -10.45 14.51
C PRO A 148 5.03 -10.14 14.68
N GLY A 149 4.27 -10.27 13.59
CA GLY A 149 2.80 -10.20 13.62
C GLY A 149 2.19 -8.79 13.50
N ARG A 150 3.00 -7.74 13.42
CA ARG A 150 2.51 -6.37 13.16
C ARG A 150 1.93 -6.27 11.74
N PRO A 151 0.69 -5.81 11.56
CA PRO A 151 0.04 -5.82 10.25
C PRO A 151 0.43 -4.64 9.37
N HIS A 152 0.61 -4.88 8.08
CA HIS A 152 0.39 -3.86 7.04
C HIS A 152 -1.01 -3.28 7.15
N GLY A 153 -1.14 -1.96 7.01
CA GLY A 153 -2.44 -1.29 7.07
C GLY A 153 -3.38 -1.80 5.98
N VAL A 154 -2.88 -1.87 4.74
CA VAL A 154 -3.59 -2.50 3.61
C VAL A 154 -2.63 -3.28 2.72
N THR A 155 -3.10 -4.41 2.21
CA THR A 155 -2.46 -5.19 1.16
C THR A 155 -3.39 -5.27 -0.05
N PHE A 156 -2.94 -4.73 -1.16
CA PHE A 156 -3.53 -4.96 -2.48
C PHE A 156 -2.96 -6.26 -3.05
N ASP A 157 -3.68 -7.38 -2.87
CA ASP A 157 -3.26 -8.70 -3.37
C ASP A 157 -4.00 -9.05 -4.65
N LYS A 158 -3.27 -9.49 -5.68
CA LYS A 158 -3.84 -9.93 -6.97
C LYS A 158 -4.80 -8.91 -7.59
N LEU A 159 -4.50 -7.62 -7.45
CA LEU A 159 -5.21 -6.60 -8.19
C LEU A 159 -4.78 -6.62 -9.66
N THR A 160 -5.75 -6.59 -10.56
CA THR A 160 -5.51 -6.48 -11.99
C THR A 160 -6.35 -5.40 -12.64
N ASN A 161 -5.80 -4.67 -13.61
CA ASN A 161 -6.49 -3.63 -14.38
C ASN A 161 -7.20 -2.60 -13.48
N SER A 162 -6.55 -2.21 -12.38
CA SER A 162 -7.20 -1.52 -11.26
C SER A 162 -6.62 -0.13 -11.04
N VAL A 163 -7.42 0.74 -10.45
CA VAL A 163 -7.04 2.13 -10.17
C VAL A 163 -7.38 2.47 -8.72
N ILE A 164 -6.41 2.99 -7.98
CA ILE A 164 -6.58 3.47 -6.62
C ILE A 164 -6.16 4.94 -6.62
N ARG A 165 -7.01 5.85 -6.15
CA ARG A 165 -6.67 7.27 -6.17
C ARG A 165 -7.21 8.09 -5.01
N SER A 166 -6.53 9.21 -4.76
CA SER A 166 -7.02 10.28 -3.87
C SER A 166 -7.30 9.83 -2.44
N LEU A 167 -6.53 8.85 -1.95
CA LEU A 167 -6.61 8.32 -0.58
C LEU A 167 -5.50 8.91 0.29
N THR A 168 -5.79 9.03 1.58
CA THR A 168 -4.80 9.30 2.62
C THR A 168 -4.59 8.06 3.48
N PHE A 169 -3.35 7.64 3.66
CA PHE A 169 -2.94 6.66 4.65
C PHE A 169 -2.29 7.41 5.81
N LEU A 170 -2.92 7.38 6.98
CA LEU A 170 -2.53 8.16 8.13
C LEU A 170 -2.07 7.22 9.24
N ARG A 171 -0.89 7.49 9.81
CA ARG A 171 -0.33 6.82 10.99
C ARG A 171 -0.60 5.31 10.98
N SER A 172 -0.01 4.61 10.02
CA SER A 172 -0.11 3.15 9.94
C SER A 172 0.35 2.46 11.23
N GLN A 173 -0.15 1.24 11.47
CA GLN A 173 0.05 0.39 12.66
C GLN A 173 1.50 -0.16 12.79
N MET A 174 2.48 0.72 12.63
CA MET A 174 3.88 0.41 12.31
C MET A 174 4.83 0.76 13.47
N TRP A 175 6.13 0.89 13.18
CA TRP A 175 7.18 0.73 14.19
C TRP A 175 7.67 2.04 14.79
N TYR A 176 8.58 1.86 15.73
CA TYR A 176 9.54 2.82 16.24
C TYR A 176 10.92 2.15 16.26
N VAL A 177 11.96 2.91 15.91
CA VAL A 177 13.36 2.56 16.18
C VAL A 177 13.95 3.70 16.98
N ARG A 178 14.58 3.35 18.10
CA ARG A 178 15.28 4.32 18.94
C ARG A 178 16.58 4.74 18.25
N ASN A 179 16.57 5.84 17.50
CA ASN A 179 17.82 6.48 17.09
C ASN A 179 18.43 7.23 18.28
N ARG A 180 19.36 6.58 19.00
CA ARG A 180 20.47 7.30 19.63
C ARG A 180 21.75 6.76 19.03
N ILE A 181 22.43 7.63 18.30
CA ILE A 181 23.83 7.46 17.88
C ILE A 181 24.62 6.96 19.09
N LEU A 182 25.00 5.69 19.06
CA LEU A 182 26.24 5.22 19.65
C LEU A 182 26.95 4.47 18.55
N VAL A 183 28.03 5.07 18.08
CA VAL A 183 29.07 4.40 17.33
C VAL A 183 29.66 3.33 18.28
N SER A 184 29.02 2.16 18.39
CA SER A 184 29.69 0.99 18.93
C SER A 184 30.33 0.25 17.77
N LYS A 185 31.64 0.37 17.67
CA LYS A 185 32.47 -0.56 16.91
C LYS A 185 32.09 -1.98 17.35
N THR A 186 31.76 -2.83 16.38
CA THR A 186 31.35 -4.25 16.43
C THR A 186 29.91 -4.55 16.85
N PRO A 187 29.29 -5.47 16.11
CA PRO A 187 29.03 -6.77 16.74
C PRO A 187 29.55 -7.95 15.88
N PRO A 188 30.11 -9.00 16.48
CA PRO A 188 30.17 -10.30 15.82
C PRO A 188 28.80 -10.96 16.03
N CYS A 189 27.82 -10.60 15.20
CA CYS A 189 26.62 -11.40 15.08
C CYS A 189 26.27 -11.57 13.60
N GLY A 190 26.89 -12.57 12.98
CA GLY A 190 26.43 -13.18 11.72
C GLY A 190 25.06 -13.89 11.85
N LEU A 191 24.22 -13.43 12.77
CA LEU A 191 22.88 -13.94 13.05
C LEU A 191 21.87 -12.80 13.31
N CYS A 192 22.21 -11.57 12.92
CA CYS A 192 21.29 -10.41 12.94
C CYS A 192 20.66 -10.10 11.57
N LEU A 193 21.01 -10.85 10.51
CA LEU A 193 20.59 -10.58 9.14
C LEU A 193 19.49 -11.51 8.60
N LEU A 194 18.98 -12.47 9.37
CA LEU A 194 18.17 -13.55 8.78
C LEU A 194 16.64 -13.40 8.84
N THR A 195 16.08 -12.37 9.48
CA THR A 195 14.65 -12.03 9.31
C THR A 195 14.44 -10.56 9.68
N ALA A 196 14.84 -9.63 8.82
CA ALA A 196 14.31 -8.29 8.89
C ALA A 196 12.85 -8.35 8.42
N ASN A 197 11.90 -8.46 9.36
CA ASN A 197 10.49 -8.50 9.01
C ASN A 197 10.08 -7.08 8.65
N LEU A 198 10.41 -6.53 7.49
CA LEU A 198 10.04 -5.14 7.09
C LEU A 198 8.51 -4.99 7.11
N GLN A 199 7.91 -3.99 7.75
CA GLN A 199 6.45 -3.80 7.68
C GLN A 199 6.10 -2.45 7.09
N ARG A 200 4.99 -2.41 6.35
CA ARG A 200 4.67 -1.34 5.42
C ARG A 200 3.28 -0.80 5.63
N THR A 201 3.10 0.50 5.37
CA THR A 201 1.78 1.13 5.32
C THR A 201 0.88 0.43 4.30
N MET A 202 1.43 0.19 3.12
CA MET A 202 0.77 -0.45 1.99
C MET A 202 1.66 -1.51 1.35
N SER A 203 1.07 -2.61 0.90
CA SER A 203 1.75 -3.56 0.02
C SER A 203 0.91 -3.83 -1.23
N THR A 204 1.56 -3.89 -2.39
CA THR A 204 0.98 -4.32 -3.66
C THR A 204 1.64 -5.63 -4.05
N ILE A 205 0.90 -6.73 -3.89
CA ILE A 205 1.41 -8.09 -3.99
C ILE A 205 0.70 -8.82 -5.12
N ASN A 206 1.45 -9.60 -5.92
CA ASN A 206 0.91 -10.42 -7.03
C ASN A 206 0.04 -9.63 -8.03
N SER A 207 0.25 -8.30 -8.14
CA SER A 207 -0.67 -7.39 -8.83
C SER A 207 -0.11 -6.92 -10.17
N HIS A 208 -1.00 -6.66 -11.13
CA HIS A 208 -0.62 -6.43 -12.53
C HIS A 208 -1.47 -5.31 -13.15
N ASN A 209 -0.85 -4.35 -13.84
CA ASN A 209 -1.56 -3.22 -14.47
C ASN A 209 -2.41 -2.44 -13.44
N VAL A 210 -1.72 -1.81 -12.48
CA VAL A 210 -2.35 -1.04 -11.41
C VAL A 210 -1.81 0.38 -11.40
N LEU A 211 -2.73 1.35 -11.43
CA LEU A 211 -2.41 2.76 -11.23
C LEU A 211 -2.76 3.17 -9.80
N LEU A 212 -1.78 3.70 -9.09
CA LEU A 212 -1.95 4.35 -7.81
C LEU A 212 -1.65 5.84 -7.95
N ASP A 213 -2.67 6.68 -7.84
CA ASP A 213 -2.58 8.09 -8.20
C ASP A 213 -3.01 9.03 -7.07
N SER A 214 -2.30 10.13 -6.87
CA SER A 214 -2.71 11.18 -5.92
C SER A 214 -2.89 10.64 -4.49
N ILE A 215 -1.92 9.86 -4.01
CA ILE A 215 -1.96 9.25 -2.67
C ILE A 215 -1.07 10.01 -1.70
N LEU A 216 -1.61 10.29 -0.52
CA LEU A 216 -0.87 10.82 0.62
C LEU A 216 -0.59 9.70 1.60
N VAL A 217 0.67 9.46 1.94
CA VAL A 217 1.07 8.68 3.11
C VAL A 217 1.64 9.65 4.13
N ASN A 218 1.06 9.67 5.33
CA ASN A 218 1.55 10.48 6.44
C ASN A 218 1.65 9.63 7.71
N ASN A 219 2.85 9.18 8.02
CA ASN A 219 3.18 8.45 9.23
C ASN A 219 3.91 9.32 10.26
N THR A 220 3.80 10.64 10.17
CA THR A 220 4.24 11.53 11.24
C THR A 220 3.30 11.35 12.43
N GLY A 221 3.83 10.80 13.52
CA GLY A 221 3.04 10.63 14.74
C GLY A 221 2.89 11.94 15.50
N ASN A 222 1.86 12.03 16.34
CA ASN A 222 1.58 13.26 17.09
C ASN A 222 2.46 13.38 18.33
N TRP A 223 2.63 12.27 19.05
CA TRP A 223 3.34 12.22 20.34
C TRP A 223 4.30 11.03 20.45
N ALA A 224 4.31 10.15 19.45
CA ALA A 224 5.29 9.08 19.29
C ALA A 224 5.86 9.14 17.87
N GLN A 225 7.16 8.88 17.72
CA GLN A 225 7.80 8.93 16.39
C GLN A 225 7.65 7.61 15.68
N SER A 226 7.46 7.64 14.36
CA SER A 226 7.43 6.44 13.55
C SER A 226 8.83 6.09 13.02
N SER A 227 9.06 4.82 12.76
CA SER A 227 10.20 4.27 12.02
C SER A 227 9.73 3.04 11.26
N ASN A 228 10.44 2.60 10.21
CA ASN A 228 10.03 1.43 9.41
C ASN A 228 8.57 1.51 8.97
N THR A 229 8.20 2.70 8.51
CA THR A 229 6.87 3.05 8.03
C THR A 229 6.89 3.16 6.52
N ASP A 230 7.32 2.09 5.84
CA ASP A 230 7.45 2.08 4.39
C ASP A 230 6.15 2.61 3.76
N GLY A 231 6.27 3.50 2.79
CA GLY A 231 5.10 4.15 2.19
C GLY A 231 4.26 3.14 1.40
N ALA A 232 4.89 2.49 0.43
CA ALA A 232 4.30 1.34 -0.24
C ALA A 232 5.38 0.42 -0.81
N ASP A 233 5.08 -0.88 -0.79
CA ASP A 233 5.94 -1.89 -1.39
C ASP A 233 5.28 -2.59 -2.57
N THR A 234 6.11 -3.03 -3.51
CA THR A 234 5.70 -3.97 -4.55
C THR A 234 6.40 -5.31 -4.36
N ILE A 235 5.63 -6.40 -4.41
CA ILE A 235 6.14 -7.77 -4.33
C ILE A 235 5.48 -8.59 -5.45
N ARG A 236 6.28 -9.30 -6.26
CA ARG A 236 5.82 -10.19 -7.34
C ARG A 236 4.79 -9.51 -8.25
N SER A 237 5.01 -8.25 -8.57
CA SER A 237 4.03 -7.39 -9.24
C SER A 237 4.62 -6.76 -10.49
N SER A 238 3.78 -6.43 -11.47
CA SER A 238 4.25 -5.75 -12.67
C SER A 238 3.31 -4.69 -13.21
N HIS A 239 3.85 -3.76 -14.01
CA HIS A 239 3.07 -2.66 -14.59
C HIS A 239 2.33 -1.87 -13.50
N ILE A 240 3.09 -1.46 -12.48
CA ILE A 240 2.56 -0.65 -11.37
C ILE A 240 3.03 0.79 -11.56
N ALA A 241 2.08 1.72 -11.54
CA ALA A 241 2.37 3.15 -11.66
C ALA A 241 2.04 3.86 -10.36
N PHE A 242 3.06 4.45 -9.73
CA PHE A 242 2.93 5.40 -8.64
C PHE A 242 3.01 6.82 -9.22
N ASN A 243 1.89 7.55 -9.24
CA ASN A 243 1.83 8.90 -9.78
C ASN A 243 1.30 9.91 -8.75
N ASN A 244 1.96 11.06 -8.64
CA ASN A 244 1.51 12.16 -7.77
C ASN A 244 1.39 11.74 -6.29
N TRP A 245 2.39 11.04 -5.76
CA TRP A 245 2.40 10.67 -4.33
C TRP A 245 3.10 11.72 -3.48
N THR A 246 2.64 11.85 -2.24
CA THR A 246 3.40 12.53 -1.19
C THR A 246 3.55 11.58 -0.01
N VAL A 247 4.79 11.37 0.46
CA VAL A 247 5.09 10.43 1.55
C VAL A 247 5.87 11.13 2.65
N TYR A 248 5.35 11.11 3.87
CA TYR A 248 6.04 11.45 5.12
C TYR A 248 6.17 10.18 5.94
N ASN A 249 7.40 9.69 6.13
CA ASN A 249 7.63 8.45 6.86
C ASN A 249 9.03 8.36 7.50
N GLY A 250 9.29 7.23 8.15
CA GLY A 250 10.56 6.93 8.81
C GLY A 250 11.36 5.81 8.15
N ASP A 251 11.05 5.44 6.90
CA ASP A 251 11.72 4.37 6.14
C ASP A 251 11.60 4.60 4.62
N ASP A 252 11.74 3.56 3.80
CA ASP A 252 11.58 3.57 2.35
C ASP A 252 10.25 4.23 1.96
N SER A 253 10.30 5.32 1.21
CA SER A 253 9.08 5.97 0.71
C SER A 253 8.35 5.06 -0.27
N LEU A 254 9.10 4.37 -1.14
CA LEU A 254 8.63 3.29 -2.00
C LEU A 254 9.70 2.20 -2.08
N SER A 255 9.32 0.93 -1.91
CA SER A 255 10.26 -0.19 -1.93
C SER A 255 9.83 -1.28 -2.92
N MET A 256 10.69 -1.60 -3.88
CA MET A 256 10.49 -2.73 -4.79
C MET A 256 11.15 -3.96 -4.21
N LYS A 257 10.41 -5.05 -4.03
CA LYS A 257 10.92 -6.33 -3.53
C LYS A 257 10.86 -7.41 -4.62
N ALA A 258 10.97 -8.67 -4.21
CA ALA A 258 11.13 -9.83 -5.08
C ALA A 258 10.15 -9.86 -6.27
N ASN A 259 10.71 -9.98 -7.48
CA ASN A 259 10.00 -10.14 -8.75
C ASN A 259 9.06 -8.99 -9.08
N SER A 260 9.47 -7.77 -8.74
CA SER A 260 8.79 -6.53 -9.12
C SER A 260 9.38 -5.95 -10.40
N THR A 261 8.55 -5.79 -11.43
CA THR A 261 9.00 -5.44 -12.78
C THR A 261 8.13 -4.36 -13.41
N ASP A 262 8.65 -3.55 -14.33
CA ASP A 262 7.86 -2.54 -15.05
C ASP A 262 7.14 -1.56 -14.08
N ILE A 263 7.90 -0.98 -13.16
CA ILE A 263 7.39 -0.05 -12.15
C ILE A 263 7.72 1.38 -12.57
N THR A 264 6.73 2.26 -12.58
CA THR A 264 6.90 3.68 -12.88
C THR A 264 6.58 4.53 -11.66
N ILE A 265 7.49 5.43 -11.29
CA ILE A 265 7.35 6.36 -10.17
C ILE A 265 7.50 7.78 -10.73
N THR A 266 6.42 8.56 -10.68
CA THR A 266 6.32 9.86 -11.36
C THR A 266 5.65 10.93 -10.50
N ASN A 267 6.17 12.16 -10.56
CA ASN A 267 5.57 13.33 -9.91
C ASN A 267 5.44 13.18 -8.37
N CYS A 268 6.37 12.48 -7.73
CA CYS A 268 6.28 12.17 -6.31
C CYS A 268 7.12 13.13 -5.45
N LYS A 269 6.72 13.29 -4.18
CA LYS A 269 7.47 14.04 -3.17
C LYS A 269 7.68 13.19 -1.93
N PHE A 270 8.92 13.01 -1.53
CA PHE A 270 9.30 12.19 -0.40
C PHE A 270 9.98 13.05 0.66
N TYR A 271 9.45 12.98 1.88
CA TYR A 271 9.88 13.74 3.02
C TYR A 271 10.35 12.80 4.12
N ASP A 272 11.51 13.10 4.70
CA ASP A 272 12.16 12.27 5.71
C ASP A 272 12.47 10.85 5.15
N GLY A 273 12.48 9.81 5.98
CA GLY A 273 12.63 8.43 5.51
C GLY A 273 13.93 8.13 4.73
N LEU A 274 13.87 7.08 3.90
CA LEU A 274 15.03 6.52 3.18
C LEU A 274 14.95 6.67 1.65
N GLY A 275 13.89 7.28 1.12
CA GLY A 275 13.67 7.45 -0.32
C GLY A 275 13.24 6.16 -1.02
N ILE A 276 13.66 5.95 -2.27
CA ILE A 276 13.29 4.75 -3.03
C ILE A 276 14.29 3.63 -2.74
N ALA A 277 13.79 2.43 -2.48
CA ALA A 277 14.62 1.23 -2.34
C ALA A 277 14.28 0.17 -3.37
N MET A 278 15.30 -0.43 -3.95
CA MET A 278 15.23 -1.69 -4.67
C MET A 278 15.80 -2.76 -3.76
N GLY A 279 14.92 -3.51 -3.12
CA GLY A 279 15.24 -4.57 -2.17
C GLY A 279 14.97 -4.19 -0.70
N SER A 280 15.44 -4.97 0.27
CA SER A 280 16.35 -6.08 0.04
C SER A 280 15.72 -7.28 -0.71
N ILE A 281 16.52 -7.89 -1.58
CA ILE A 281 16.27 -9.17 -2.24
C ILE A 281 17.47 -10.11 -2.01
N GLY A 282 17.29 -11.41 -2.23
CA GLY A 282 18.31 -12.44 -2.02
C GLY A 282 18.25 -13.11 -0.64
N GLN A 283 17.16 -12.93 0.10
CA GLN A 283 17.01 -13.40 1.49
C GLN A 283 16.69 -14.89 1.63
N TYR A 284 16.28 -15.55 0.54
CA TYR A 284 15.83 -16.94 0.56
C TYR A 284 16.79 -17.84 -0.21
N ASN A 285 17.24 -18.91 0.46
CA ASN A 285 18.09 -19.92 -0.17
C ASN A 285 17.43 -20.51 -1.41
N ASP A 286 18.24 -20.67 -2.46
CA ASP A 286 17.82 -21.24 -3.76
C ASP A 286 16.64 -20.50 -4.43
N GLN A 287 16.36 -19.27 -4.02
CA GLN A 287 15.39 -18.41 -4.68
C GLN A 287 16.10 -17.33 -5.49
N PHE A 288 15.79 -17.28 -6.78
CA PHE A 288 16.20 -16.17 -7.63
C PHE A 288 15.12 -15.09 -7.60
N GLU A 289 15.51 -13.88 -7.23
CA GLU A 289 14.62 -12.72 -7.14
C GLU A 289 15.13 -11.62 -8.08
N THR A 290 14.20 -10.94 -8.75
CA THR A 290 14.51 -9.85 -9.70
C THR A 290 13.81 -8.56 -9.35
N ILE A 291 14.46 -7.44 -9.65
CA ILE A 291 13.84 -6.12 -9.75
C ILE A 291 14.35 -5.52 -11.05
N GLU A 292 13.46 -5.23 -11.99
CA GLU A 292 13.85 -4.79 -13.34
C GLU A 292 12.88 -3.80 -13.96
N ARG A 293 13.39 -2.96 -14.89
CA ARG A 293 12.62 -1.96 -15.62
C ARG A 293 11.87 -0.99 -14.69
N ILE A 294 12.62 -0.39 -13.78
CA ILE A 294 12.12 0.67 -12.90
C ILE A 294 12.39 2.02 -13.55
N THR A 295 11.35 2.84 -13.71
CA THR A 295 11.44 4.21 -14.23
C THR A 295 11.08 5.19 -13.12
N VAL A 296 11.96 6.14 -12.85
CA VAL A 296 11.75 7.20 -11.84
C VAL A 296 11.94 8.54 -12.52
N GLU A 297 10.91 9.38 -12.48
CA GLU A 297 10.90 10.69 -13.15
C GLU A 297 10.18 11.75 -12.32
N ASN A 298 10.71 12.98 -12.30
CA ASN A 298 10.13 14.11 -11.57
C ASN A 298 9.80 13.77 -10.10
N VAL A 299 10.80 13.33 -9.35
CA VAL A 299 10.68 13.02 -7.92
C VAL A 299 11.50 14.01 -7.11
N GLU A 300 10.85 14.66 -6.13
CA GLU A 300 11.49 15.53 -5.15
C GLU A 300 11.77 14.76 -3.86
N TYR A 301 12.94 15.00 -3.29
CA TYR A 301 13.41 14.38 -2.05
C TYR A 301 13.80 15.49 -1.06
N ASP A 302 13.20 15.48 0.11
CA ASP A 302 13.49 16.43 1.19
C ASP A 302 13.80 15.65 2.47
N ASN A 303 14.98 15.87 3.03
CA ASN A 303 15.46 15.19 4.24
C ASN A 303 15.45 13.64 4.19
N THR A 304 15.46 13.04 3.00
CA THR A 304 15.58 11.58 2.83
C THR A 304 17.03 11.13 2.93
N LEU A 305 17.32 9.96 3.51
CA LEU A 305 18.69 9.43 3.58
C LEU A 305 19.30 9.15 2.20
N HIS A 306 18.48 8.67 1.26
CA HIS A 306 18.88 8.36 -0.10
C HIS A 306 17.82 8.86 -1.09
N ALA A 307 18.23 9.13 -2.33
CA ALA A 307 17.27 9.29 -3.42
C ALA A 307 16.79 7.91 -3.91
N VAL A 308 17.73 7.06 -4.31
CA VAL A 308 17.50 5.67 -4.70
C VAL A 308 18.60 4.79 -4.09
N SER A 309 18.24 3.64 -3.54
CA SER A 309 19.18 2.65 -2.98
C SER A 309 18.94 1.24 -3.55
N ASP A 310 20.01 0.50 -3.82
CA ASP A 310 19.99 -0.95 -4.12
C ASP A 310 20.43 -1.69 -2.85
N ARG A 311 19.59 -2.63 -2.38
CA ARG A 311 19.84 -3.43 -1.19
C ARG A 311 19.77 -4.90 -1.55
N ARG A 312 20.81 -5.64 -1.21
CA ARG A 312 20.89 -7.09 -1.41
C ARG A 312 21.40 -7.72 -0.13
N ASP A 313 20.70 -8.75 0.33
CA ASP A 313 21.17 -9.56 1.44
C ASP A 313 22.06 -10.67 0.86
N THR A 314 23.35 -10.37 0.68
CA THR A 314 24.34 -11.34 0.13
C THR A 314 25.07 -12.14 1.20
N ASP A 315 24.81 -11.87 2.48
CA ASP A 315 25.53 -12.46 3.61
C ASP A 315 24.75 -13.60 4.26
N THR A 316 24.52 -14.67 3.49
CA THR A 316 24.39 -16.04 4.02
C THR A 316 24.76 -17.04 2.93
N ILE A 317 26.05 -17.40 2.91
CA ILE A 317 26.54 -18.67 2.40
C ILE A 317 27.03 -19.47 3.60
#